data_AF-A0A6N4USZ4-F1
#
_entry.id   AF-A0A6N4USZ4-F1
#
_cell.length_a   1.000
_cell.length_b   1.000
_cell.length_c   1.000
_cell.angle_alpha   90.00
_cell.angle_beta   90.00
_cell.angle_gamma   90.00
#
_symmetry.space_group_name_H-M   'P 1'
#
loop_
_entity.id
_entity.type
_entity.pdbx_description
1 polymer ?
#
loop_
_entity_poly.entity_id
_entity_poly.type
_entity_poly.pdbx_seq_one_letter_code
_entity_poly.pdbx_strand_id
1 'polypeptide(L)'
;MPAGLHRLTIAYGPSQSPVGGVTFEELQTAVERCAPAGARISEITYAGRFRINQRKVARHSVGRVFLAGDAAHVHSVVGGQGMNTGIQDAFNLGWKLAAVVHGQAAPEILDSYAAERSPVAHRLVKGTRRATRMTLLRNPIAAAARRHLAPHVTARPAVQRVLQRALTQLDVSYRDRTGGANDTHLAVGDRFPRINVLDSSRFTLLHSGPEPPGLHAAIGPHAELIDVRHDTAQAGYGGLTLVRPDGYVALLDCNVHELRDYLGRTFARPAAGDYTAATGHDS
;
A
#
# COMPACT_ATOMS: atom_id res chain seq x y z
N MET A 1 -20.25 -15.04 -10.06
CA MET A 1 -20.14 -13.76 -10.80
C MET A 1 -21.54 -13.43 -11.32
N PRO A 2 -21.82 -12.21 -11.81
CA PRO A 2 -23.04 -11.94 -12.56
C PRO A 2 -23.17 -12.89 -13.77
N ALA A 3 -24.41 -13.10 -14.25
CA ALA A 3 -24.71 -13.82 -15.49
C ALA A 3 -24.23 -15.28 -15.59
N GLY A 4 -24.18 -16.01 -14.47
CA GLY A 4 -23.83 -17.45 -14.49
C GLY A 4 -22.35 -17.73 -14.79
N LEU A 5 -21.49 -16.71 -14.81
CA LEU A 5 -20.05 -16.90 -14.99
C LEU A 5 -19.38 -17.38 -13.70
N HIS A 6 -18.41 -18.27 -13.87
CA HIS A 6 -17.59 -18.83 -12.79
C HIS A 6 -16.11 -18.58 -13.05
N ARG A 7 -15.35 -18.26 -12.00
CA ARG A 7 -13.88 -18.16 -12.07
C ARG A 7 -13.27 -19.38 -11.39
N LEU A 8 -12.54 -20.17 -12.17
CA LEU A 8 -11.80 -21.33 -11.69
C LEU A 8 -10.33 -20.96 -11.53
N THR A 9 -9.68 -21.47 -10.49
CA THR A 9 -8.23 -21.30 -10.29
C THR A 9 -7.65 -22.62 -9.82
N ILE A 10 -6.68 -23.12 -10.58
CA ILE A 10 -6.04 -24.41 -10.33
C ILE A 10 -4.56 -24.15 -10.03
N ALA A 11 -4.07 -24.70 -8.93
CA ALA A 11 -2.68 -24.54 -8.51
C ALA A 11 -1.91 -25.84 -8.79
N TYR A 12 -0.85 -25.73 -9.61
CA TYR A 12 0.06 -26.83 -9.89
C TYR A 12 1.36 -26.69 -9.10
N GLY A 13 1.96 -27.82 -8.73
CA GLY A 13 3.36 -27.83 -8.31
C GLY A 13 4.28 -27.49 -9.47
N PRO A 14 5.48 -26.91 -9.25
CA PRO A 14 6.39 -26.51 -10.33
C PRO A 14 6.73 -27.63 -11.32
N SER A 15 6.86 -28.87 -10.86
CA SER A 15 7.14 -30.05 -11.69
C SER A 15 5.92 -30.69 -12.34
N GLN A 16 4.71 -30.24 -11.99
CA GLN A 16 3.43 -30.81 -12.42
C GLN A 16 2.62 -29.83 -13.28
N SER A 17 3.15 -28.63 -13.52
CA SER A 17 2.46 -27.61 -14.31
C SER A 17 2.46 -28.00 -15.78
N PRO A 18 1.30 -28.03 -16.45
CA PRO A 18 1.25 -28.15 -17.90
C PRO A 18 1.96 -26.96 -18.56
N VAL A 19 2.47 -27.20 -19.77
CA VAL A 19 3.12 -26.21 -20.64
C VAL A 19 2.16 -25.76 -21.74
N GLY A 20 2.33 -24.53 -22.22
CA GLY A 20 1.49 -23.95 -23.27
C GLY A 20 0.22 -23.27 -22.75
N GLY A 21 -0.76 -23.12 -23.65
CA GLY A 21 -2.07 -22.55 -23.34
C GLY A 21 -2.88 -23.40 -22.35
N VAL A 22 -3.95 -22.83 -21.81
CA VAL A 22 -4.90 -23.57 -20.98
C VAL A 22 -5.93 -24.23 -21.91
N THR A 23 -6.09 -25.54 -21.80
CA THR A 23 -7.03 -26.32 -22.64
C THR A 23 -8.38 -26.50 -21.96
N PHE A 24 -9.43 -26.79 -22.74
CA PHE A 24 -10.76 -27.10 -22.21
C PHE A 24 -10.72 -28.37 -21.34
N GLU A 25 -10.05 -29.41 -21.80
CA GLU A 25 -9.93 -30.71 -21.13
C GLU A 25 -9.28 -30.58 -19.75
N GLU A 26 -8.23 -29.75 -19.66
CA GLU A 26 -7.58 -29.44 -18.38
C GLU A 26 -8.57 -28.81 -17.38
N LEU A 27 -9.34 -27.81 -17.82
CA LEU A 27 -10.30 -27.14 -16.96
C LEU A 27 -11.47 -28.06 -16.59
N GLN A 28 -11.98 -28.85 -17.54
CA GLN A 28 -13.07 -29.80 -17.31
C GLN A 28 -12.65 -30.89 -16.32
N THR A 29 -11.42 -31.41 -16.44
CA THR A 29 -10.84 -32.36 -15.47
C THR A 29 -10.77 -31.77 -14.06
N ALA A 30 -10.44 -30.48 -13.94
CA ALA A 30 -10.41 -29.82 -12.65
C ALA A 30 -11.82 -29.59 -12.07
N VAL A 31 -12.80 -29.25 -12.91
CA VAL A 31 -14.21 -29.15 -12.50
C VAL A 31 -14.71 -30.48 -11.96
N GLU A 32 -14.43 -31.59 -12.65
CA GLU A 32 -14.85 -32.93 -12.20
C GLU A 32 -14.25 -33.33 -10.84
N ARG A 33 -13.07 -32.82 -10.51
CA ARG A 33 -12.40 -33.08 -9.22
C ARG A 33 -12.92 -32.21 -8.08
N CYS A 34 -13.41 -31.00 -8.37
CA CYS A 34 -13.62 -29.97 -7.36
C CYS A 34 -15.06 -29.44 -7.27
N ALA A 35 -15.90 -29.70 -8.28
CA ALA A 35 -17.28 -29.24 -8.35
C ALA A 35 -18.27 -30.38 -8.06
N PRO A 36 -19.56 -30.08 -7.83
CA PRO A 36 -20.60 -31.09 -7.68
C PRO A 36 -20.65 -32.08 -8.86
N ALA A 37 -21.09 -33.30 -8.59
CA ALA A 37 -21.24 -34.33 -9.62
C ALA A 37 -22.14 -33.84 -10.77
N GLY A 38 -21.69 -34.03 -12.00
CA GLY A 38 -22.39 -33.59 -13.21
C GLY A 38 -22.07 -32.15 -13.67
N ALA A 39 -21.25 -31.39 -12.94
CA ALA A 39 -20.81 -30.08 -13.39
C ALA A 39 -20.03 -30.15 -14.72
N ARG A 40 -20.37 -29.27 -15.66
CA ARG A 40 -19.75 -29.17 -17.00
C ARG A 40 -19.48 -27.71 -17.35
N ILE A 41 -18.35 -27.47 -18.00
CA ILE A 41 -18.04 -26.17 -18.59
C ILE A 41 -18.80 -26.06 -19.91
N SER A 42 -19.64 -25.04 -20.05
CA SER A 42 -20.34 -24.74 -21.31
C SER A 42 -19.48 -23.89 -22.25
N GLU A 43 -18.80 -22.88 -21.70
CA GLU A 43 -18.03 -21.90 -22.46
C GLU A 43 -16.84 -21.39 -21.63
N ILE A 44 -15.72 -21.10 -22.31
CA ILE A 44 -14.55 -20.46 -21.72
C ILE A 44 -14.44 -19.06 -22.31
N THR A 45 -14.73 -18.04 -21.52
CA THR A 45 -14.59 -16.63 -21.94
C THR A 45 -13.14 -16.14 -21.87
N TYR A 46 -12.37 -16.64 -20.92
CA TYR A 46 -10.95 -16.35 -20.78
C TYR A 46 -10.24 -17.47 -20.02
N ALA A 47 -9.08 -17.89 -20.51
CA ALA A 47 -8.20 -18.79 -19.81
C ALA A 47 -6.75 -18.33 -19.95
N GLY A 48 -6.01 -18.40 -18.86
CA GLY A 48 -4.62 -17.99 -18.82
C GLY A 48 -3.86 -18.72 -17.72
N ARG A 49 -2.57 -18.90 -17.96
CA ARG A 49 -1.64 -19.50 -17.01
C ARG A 49 -0.65 -18.45 -16.57
N PHE A 50 -0.39 -18.40 -15.27
CA PHE A 50 0.61 -17.52 -14.71
C PHE A 50 1.45 -18.27 -13.68
N ARG A 51 2.73 -17.89 -13.60
CA ARG A 51 3.65 -18.42 -12.59
C ARG A 51 3.62 -17.51 -11.37
N ILE A 52 3.37 -18.10 -10.20
CA ILE A 52 3.46 -17.38 -8.94
C ILE A 52 4.95 -17.15 -8.64
N ASN A 53 5.40 -15.91 -8.84
CA ASN A 53 6.71 -15.45 -8.41
C ASN A 53 6.58 -14.66 -7.11
N GLN A 54 7.63 -14.69 -6.30
CA GLN A 54 7.74 -13.92 -5.06
C GLN A 54 9.08 -13.19 -5.10
N ARG A 55 9.06 -11.94 -5.55
CA ARG A 55 10.25 -11.13 -5.78
C ARG A 55 9.98 -9.69 -5.39
N LYS A 56 11.04 -9.00 -4.98
CA LYS A 56 11.07 -7.56 -4.75
C LYS A 56 12.37 -7.02 -5.33
N VAL A 57 12.34 -5.83 -5.90
CA VAL A 57 13.54 -5.10 -6.30
C VAL A 57 14.44 -4.81 -5.09
N ALA A 58 15.75 -4.81 -5.32
CA ALA A 58 16.72 -4.42 -4.31
C ALA A 58 16.63 -2.92 -3.99
N ARG A 59 16.35 -2.10 -5.01
CA ARG A 59 16.20 -0.65 -4.92
C ARG A 59 14.92 -0.23 -5.64
N HIS A 60 14.11 0.61 -5.00
CA HIS A 60 12.87 1.16 -5.59
C HIS A 60 13.14 2.37 -6.49
N SER A 61 14.34 2.95 -6.38
CA SER A 61 14.79 4.05 -7.19
C SER A 61 16.29 3.98 -7.44
N VAL A 62 16.71 4.50 -8.60
CA VAL A 62 18.10 4.74 -8.97
C VAL A 62 18.14 6.06 -9.75
N GLY A 63 18.71 7.10 -9.15
CA GLY A 63 18.70 8.45 -9.74
C GLY A 63 17.27 8.92 -10.01
N ARG A 64 16.96 9.21 -11.29
CA ARG A 64 15.64 9.71 -11.72
C ARG A 64 14.65 8.61 -12.11
N VAL A 65 15.00 7.33 -11.92
CA VAL A 65 14.16 6.18 -12.28
C VAL A 65 13.55 5.57 -11.03
N PHE A 66 12.25 5.36 -11.04
CA PHE A 66 11.46 4.80 -9.93
C PHE A 66 10.65 3.59 -10.40
N LEU A 67 10.50 2.59 -9.53
CA LEU A 67 9.71 1.38 -9.78
C LEU A 67 8.59 1.28 -8.75
N ALA A 68 7.36 1.05 -9.23
CA ALA A 68 6.15 0.91 -8.41
C ALA A 68 5.30 -0.29 -8.87
N GLY A 69 4.46 -0.83 -7.98
CA GLY A 69 3.57 -1.96 -8.30
C GLY A 69 4.32 -3.21 -8.74
N ASP A 70 3.79 -3.94 -9.72
CA ASP A 70 4.35 -5.22 -10.18
C ASP A 70 5.80 -5.10 -10.72
N ALA A 71 6.22 -3.91 -11.14
CA ALA A 71 7.62 -3.67 -11.52
C ALA A 71 8.57 -3.67 -10.31
N ALA A 72 8.08 -3.33 -9.12
CA ALA A 72 8.85 -3.30 -7.88
C ALA A 72 8.70 -4.59 -7.07
N HIS A 73 7.53 -5.21 -7.07
CA HIS A 73 7.26 -6.43 -6.31
C HIS A 73 6.21 -7.29 -6.98
N VAL A 74 6.45 -8.59 -7.01
CA VAL A 74 5.47 -9.60 -7.44
C VAL A 74 5.32 -10.63 -6.33
N HIS A 75 4.09 -11.04 -6.08
CA HIS A 75 3.79 -12.00 -5.02
C HIS A 75 2.59 -12.88 -5.38
N SER A 76 2.27 -13.81 -4.48
CA SER A 76 1.10 -14.66 -4.64
C SER A 76 -0.19 -13.83 -4.58
N VAL A 77 -1.16 -14.14 -5.44
CA VAL A 77 -2.49 -13.51 -5.47
C VAL A 77 -3.31 -13.78 -4.21
N VAL A 78 -2.86 -14.70 -3.35
CA VAL A 78 -3.49 -15.00 -2.06
C VAL A 78 -3.63 -13.70 -1.25
N GLY A 79 -4.88 -13.31 -0.97
CA GLY A 79 -5.23 -12.09 -0.24
C GLY A 79 -5.55 -10.87 -1.11
N GLY A 80 -5.34 -10.91 -2.43
CA GLY A 80 -5.77 -9.84 -3.35
C GLY A 80 -5.04 -8.50 -3.19
N GLN A 81 -3.80 -8.51 -2.70
CA GLN A 81 -3.11 -7.31 -2.23
C GLN A 81 -2.22 -6.60 -3.27
N GLY A 82 -1.95 -7.22 -4.42
CA GLY A 82 -0.97 -6.71 -5.40
C GLY A 82 -1.37 -5.35 -5.97
N MET A 83 -2.56 -5.28 -6.56
CA MET A 83 -3.10 -4.04 -7.11
C MET A 83 -3.20 -2.94 -6.05
N ASN A 84 -3.70 -3.26 -4.85
CA ASN A 84 -3.81 -2.30 -3.76
C ASN A 84 -2.44 -1.74 -3.34
N THR A 85 -1.42 -2.59 -3.27
CA THR A 85 -0.06 -2.15 -2.95
C THR A 85 0.52 -1.26 -4.04
N GLY A 86 0.32 -1.61 -5.31
CA GLY A 86 0.76 -0.78 -6.44
C GLY A 86 0.09 0.60 -6.49
N ILE A 87 -1.21 0.66 -6.22
CA ILE A 87 -1.93 1.94 -6.09
C ILE A 87 -1.35 2.77 -4.94
N GLN A 88 -1.06 2.15 -3.79
CA GLN A 88 -0.45 2.85 -2.67
C GLN A 88 1.00 3.30 -2.94
N ASP A 89 1.77 2.54 -3.73
CA ASP A 89 3.10 2.96 -4.18
C ASP A 89 2.99 4.24 -5.03
N ALA A 90 2.06 4.26 -5.98
CA ALA A 90 1.81 5.42 -6.83
C ALA A 90 1.33 6.63 -6.01
N PHE A 91 0.42 6.41 -5.05
CA PHE A 91 -0.09 7.48 -4.18
C PHE A 91 1.01 8.07 -3.28
N ASN A 92 1.94 7.24 -2.79
CA ASN A 92 3.08 7.69 -2.01
C ASN A 92 4.11 8.47 -2.84
N LEU A 93 4.37 8.03 -4.07
CA LEU A 93 5.39 8.63 -4.93
C LEU A 93 4.88 9.90 -5.64
N GLY A 94 3.60 9.92 -6.05
CA GLY A 94 3.04 10.95 -6.92
C GLY A 94 3.18 12.37 -6.37
N TRP A 95 2.78 12.60 -5.12
CA TRP A 95 2.88 13.94 -4.51
C TRP A 95 4.33 14.38 -4.30
N LYS A 96 5.24 13.44 -4.00
CA LYS A 96 6.67 13.73 -3.82
C LYS A 96 7.33 14.12 -5.14
N LEU A 97 7.01 13.38 -6.21
CA LEU A 97 7.46 13.71 -7.56
C LEU A 97 6.92 15.08 -7.99
N ALA A 98 5.63 15.35 -7.78
CA ALA A 98 5.03 16.64 -8.10
C ALA A 98 5.73 17.79 -7.34
N ALA A 99 5.97 17.63 -6.04
CA ALA A 99 6.65 18.64 -5.24
C ALA A 99 8.06 18.96 -5.76
N VAL A 100 8.83 17.95 -6.19
CA VAL A 100 10.17 18.17 -6.76
C VAL A 100 10.10 18.81 -8.15
N VAL A 101 9.21 18.31 -9.03
CA VAL A 101 9.05 18.83 -10.40
C VAL A 101 8.59 20.29 -10.41
N HIS A 102 7.74 20.69 -9.45
CA HIS A 102 7.28 22.07 -9.30
C HIS A 102 8.25 22.96 -8.51
N GLY A 103 9.44 22.47 -8.12
CA GLY A 103 10.41 23.23 -7.35
C GLY A 103 9.94 23.59 -5.93
N GLN A 104 8.97 22.85 -5.40
CA GLN A 104 8.38 23.05 -4.07
C GLN A 104 9.14 22.29 -2.98
N ALA A 105 9.85 21.23 -3.33
CA ALA A 105 10.68 20.45 -2.41
C ALA A 105 12.01 20.07 -3.06
N ALA A 106 13.03 19.89 -2.23
CA ALA A 106 14.32 19.38 -2.66
C ALA A 106 14.24 17.87 -3.01
N PRO A 107 15.10 17.33 -3.89
CA PRO A 107 15.02 15.95 -4.39
C PRO A 107 15.09 14.87 -3.30
N GLU A 108 15.70 15.17 -2.16
CA GLU A 108 15.88 14.27 -1.01
C GLU A 108 14.55 13.73 -0.46
N ILE A 109 13.44 14.44 -0.68
CA ILE A 109 12.11 13.94 -0.32
C ILE A 109 11.78 12.62 -1.06
N LEU A 110 12.34 12.41 -2.25
CA LEU A 110 12.13 11.18 -3.04
C LEU A 110 12.84 9.97 -2.44
N ASP A 111 13.89 10.16 -1.62
CA ASP A 111 14.55 9.05 -0.93
C ASP A 111 13.61 8.40 0.09
N SER A 112 12.65 9.16 0.62
CA SER A 112 11.62 8.64 1.51
C SER A 112 10.71 7.61 0.82
N TYR A 113 10.55 7.65 -0.51
CA TYR A 113 9.74 6.66 -1.24
C TYR A 113 10.27 5.24 -1.02
N ALA A 114 11.58 5.04 -1.25
CA ALA A 114 12.21 3.74 -1.05
C ALA A 114 12.22 3.35 0.43
N ALA A 115 12.50 4.29 1.34
CA ALA A 115 12.51 4.04 2.78
C ALA A 115 11.14 3.62 3.33
N GLU A 116 10.05 4.18 2.79
CA GLU A 116 8.68 3.91 3.22
C GLU A 116 8.09 2.65 2.56
N ARG A 117 8.28 2.47 1.24
CA ARG A 117 7.60 1.41 0.47
C ARG A 117 8.35 0.08 0.42
N SER A 118 9.68 0.10 0.53
CA SER A 118 10.49 -1.12 0.51
C SER A 118 10.19 -2.08 1.69
N PRO A 119 9.98 -1.59 2.94
CA PRO A 119 9.52 -2.44 4.03
C PRO A 119 8.11 -3.00 3.85
N VAL A 120 7.18 -2.19 3.31
CA VAL A 120 5.80 -2.64 3.02
C VAL A 120 5.80 -3.78 2.02
N ALA A 121 6.52 -3.63 0.91
CA ALA A 121 6.69 -4.69 -0.09
C ALA A 121 7.38 -5.94 0.50
N HIS A 122 8.36 -5.77 1.39
CA HIS A 122 9.00 -6.90 2.07
C HIS A 122 8.01 -7.66 2.97
N ARG A 123 7.25 -6.94 3.79
CA ARG A 123 6.22 -7.50 4.68
C ARG A 123 5.16 -8.25 3.88
N LEU A 124 4.70 -7.67 2.78
CA LEU A 124 3.73 -8.26 1.87
C LEU A 124 4.22 -9.57 1.23
N VAL A 125 5.42 -9.57 0.64
CA VAL A 125 6.00 -10.77 0.02
C VAL A 125 6.19 -11.88 1.06
N LYS A 126 6.68 -11.54 2.26
CA LYS A 126 6.88 -12.50 3.36
C LYS A 126 5.55 -13.07 3.87
N GLY A 127 4.54 -12.22 4.05
CA GLY A 127 3.20 -12.60 4.52
C GLY A 127 2.48 -13.52 3.53
N THR A 128 2.43 -13.11 2.27
CA THR A 128 1.80 -13.90 1.19
C THR A 128 2.52 -15.22 0.94
N ARG A 129 3.86 -15.28 1.11
CA ARG A 129 4.62 -16.54 1.09
C ARG A 129 4.17 -17.49 2.18
N ARG A 130 4.04 -17.01 3.42
CA ARG A 130 3.57 -17.82 4.54
C ARG A 130 2.14 -18.31 4.30
N ALA A 131 1.24 -17.43 3.87
CA ALA A 131 -0.15 -17.77 3.56
C ALA A 131 -0.24 -18.83 2.46
N THR A 132 0.48 -18.65 1.36
CA THR A 132 0.52 -19.61 0.24
C THR A 132 1.04 -20.98 0.70
N ARG A 133 2.12 -21.02 1.50
CA ARG A 133 2.65 -22.27 2.04
C ARG A 133 1.64 -23.00 2.93
N MET A 134 0.88 -22.27 3.74
CA MET A 134 -0.18 -22.84 4.59
C MET A 134 -1.37 -23.37 3.77
N THR A 135 -1.76 -22.67 2.70
CA THR A 135 -2.84 -23.10 1.80
C THR A 135 -2.44 -24.34 1.00
N LEU A 136 -1.19 -24.41 0.54
CA LEU A 136 -0.67 -25.51 -0.28
C LEU A 136 -0.11 -26.69 0.53
N LEU A 137 -0.37 -26.77 1.85
CA LEU A 137 0.06 -27.90 2.67
C LEU A 137 -0.53 -29.21 2.13
N ARG A 138 0.36 -30.16 1.82
CA ARG A 138 0.01 -31.50 1.31
C ARG A 138 -0.04 -32.59 2.40
N ASN A 139 0.55 -32.33 3.57
CA ASN A 139 0.52 -33.31 4.67
C ASN A 139 -0.94 -33.48 5.16
N PRO A 140 -1.48 -34.71 5.20
CA PRO A 140 -2.89 -34.96 5.52
C PRO A 140 -3.27 -34.53 6.94
N ILE A 141 -2.36 -34.70 7.91
CA ILE A 141 -2.56 -34.25 9.30
C ILE A 141 -2.62 -32.72 9.35
N ALA A 142 -1.68 -32.05 8.68
CA ALA A 142 -1.66 -30.59 8.64
C ALA A 142 -2.87 -30.01 7.88
N ALA A 143 -3.31 -30.69 6.82
CA ALA A 143 -4.50 -30.32 6.06
C ALA A 143 -5.79 -30.51 6.88
N ALA A 144 -5.90 -31.60 7.65
CA ALA A 144 -7.00 -31.83 8.58
C ALA A 144 -7.01 -30.80 9.70
N ALA A 145 -5.85 -30.53 10.33
CA ALA A 145 -5.71 -29.49 11.34
C ALA A 145 -6.12 -28.11 10.80
N ARG A 146 -5.70 -27.74 9.59
CA ARG A 146 -6.16 -26.50 8.94
C ARG A 146 -7.67 -26.52 8.70
N ARG A 147 -8.25 -27.63 8.22
CA ARG A 147 -9.68 -27.74 7.94
C ARG A 147 -10.55 -27.59 9.20
N HIS A 148 -10.10 -28.15 10.32
CA HIS A 148 -10.90 -28.21 11.54
C HIS A 148 -10.54 -27.10 12.54
N LEU A 149 -9.26 -26.78 12.74
CA LEU A 149 -8.83 -25.79 13.73
C LEU A 149 -8.81 -24.36 13.19
N ALA A 150 -8.52 -24.15 11.90
CA ALA A 150 -8.41 -22.79 11.37
C ALA A 150 -9.70 -21.99 11.55
N PRO A 151 -10.91 -22.51 11.25
CA PRO A 151 -12.15 -21.76 11.46
C PRO A 151 -12.32 -21.26 12.90
N HIS A 152 -12.01 -22.10 13.90
CA HIS A 152 -12.12 -21.71 15.31
C HIS A 152 -11.09 -20.65 15.71
N VAL A 153 -9.86 -20.75 15.21
CA VAL A 153 -8.81 -19.74 15.48
C VAL A 153 -9.13 -18.42 14.78
N THR A 154 -9.52 -18.48 13.50
CA THR A 154 -9.86 -17.31 12.70
C THR A 154 -11.21 -16.69 13.06
N ALA A 155 -12.07 -17.38 13.82
CA ALA A 155 -13.30 -16.80 14.35
C ALA A 155 -13.07 -15.88 15.57
N ARG A 156 -11.87 -15.94 16.19
CA ARG A 156 -11.58 -15.10 17.36
C ARG A 156 -11.49 -13.62 16.97
N PRO A 157 -12.18 -12.69 17.66
CA PRO A 157 -12.23 -11.28 17.27
C PRO A 157 -10.86 -10.59 17.16
N ALA A 158 -9.90 -10.94 18.03
CA ALA A 158 -8.55 -10.39 17.96
C ALA A 158 -7.81 -10.85 16.70
N VAL A 159 -7.96 -12.12 16.31
CA VAL A 159 -7.35 -12.70 15.11
C VAL A 159 -8.02 -12.13 13.86
N GLN A 160 -9.34 -12.02 13.85
CA GLN A 160 -10.08 -11.39 12.75
C GLN A 160 -9.61 -9.95 12.52
N ARG A 161 -9.50 -9.14 13.57
CA ARG A 161 -9.03 -7.75 13.45
C ARG A 161 -7.64 -7.67 12.83
N VAL A 162 -6.70 -8.51 13.27
CA VAL A 162 -5.34 -8.54 12.71
C VAL A 162 -5.36 -8.98 11.24
N LEU A 163 -6.08 -10.05 10.91
CA LEU A 163 -6.16 -10.56 9.53
C LEU A 163 -6.86 -9.58 8.59
N GLN A 164 -7.97 -8.98 9.02
CA GLN A 164 -8.70 -8.00 8.23
C GLN A 164 -7.82 -6.78 7.94
N ARG A 165 -7.18 -6.20 8.97
CA ARG A 165 -6.29 -5.04 8.79
C ARG A 165 -5.12 -5.35 7.86
N ALA A 166 -4.52 -6.53 8.00
CA ALA A 166 -3.44 -6.97 7.13
C ALA A 166 -3.91 -7.15 5.68
N LEU A 167 -5.06 -7.80 5.45
CA LEU A 167 -5.62 -8.04 4.12
C LEU A 167 -6.02 -6.75 3.42
N THR A 168 -6.64 -5.82 4.14
CA THR A 168 -7.03 -4.50 3.62
C THR A 168 -5.88 -3.49 3.60
N GLN A 169 -4.71 -3.87 4.14
CA GLN A 169 -3.51 -3.03 4.25
C GLN A 169 -3.76 -1.73 5.04
N LEU A 170 -4.72 -1.74 5.95
CA LEU A 170 -5.01 -0.63 6.87
C LEU A 170 -4.04 -0.58 8.06
N ASP A 171 -3.20 -1.60 8.20
CA ASP A 171 -2.11 -1.66 9.16
C ASP A 171 -0.77 -1.13 8.61
N VAL A 172 -0.71 -0.63 7.36
CA VAL A 172 0.50 -0.03 6.82
C VAL A 172 0.86 1.24 7.60
N SER A 173 2.12 1.32 8.00
CA SER A 173 2.71 2.43 8.74
C SER A 173 4.17 2.60 8.37
N TYR A 174 4.63 3.84 8.40
CA TYR A 174 5.99 4.27 8.14
C TYR A 174 6.79 4.57 9.41
N ARG A 175 6.16 4.47 10.60
CA ARG A 175 6.72 4.95 11.87
C ARG A 175 8.06 4.31 12.28
N ASP A 176 8.26 3.04 11.97
CA ASP A 176 9.40 2.22 12.43
C ASP A 176 10.13 1.48 11.30
N ARG A 177 9.77 1.77 10.03
CA ARG A 177 10.31 1.11 8.83
C ARG A 177 10.12 -0.40 8.80
N THR A 178 9.15 -0.97 9.53
CA THR A 178 8.78 -2.39 9.44
C THR A 178 7.77 -2.68 8.32
N GLY A 179 7.10 -1.62 7.82
CA GLY A 179 6.02 -1.73 6.84
C GLY A 179 4.65 -1.94 7.47
N GLY A 180 4.53 -1.87 8.81
CA GLY A 180 3.29 -1.45 9.44
C GLY A 180 3.12 -1.78 10.92
N ALA A 181 2.03 -1.31 11.50
CA ALA A 181 1.80 -1.28 12.94
C ALA A 181 0.56 -2.06 13.36
N ASN A 182 0.65 -2.73 14.52
CA ASN A 182 -0.42 -3.55 15.10
C ASN A 182 -1.08 -2.91 16.34
N ASP A 183 -0.61 -1.74 16.76
CA ASP A 183 -1.21 -1.02 17.87
C ASP A 183 -2.46 -0.24 17.43
N THR A 184 -3.22 0.25 18.42
CA THR A 184 -4.43 1.06 18.21
C THR A 184 -4.19 2.54 18.44
N HIS A 185 -2.96 2.93 18.79
CA HIS A 185 -2.63 4.32 19.09
C HIS A 185 -2.05 4.98 17.84
N LEU A 186 -2.72 6.03 17.37
CA LEU A 186 -2.26 6.80 16.22
C LEU A 186 -0.92 7.45 16.53
N ALA A 187 0.06 7.29 15.64
CA ALA A 187 1.35 7.97 15.73
C ALA A 187 1.77 8.52 14.36
N VAL A 188 2.80 9.38 14.39
CA VAL A 188 3.46 9.87 13.17
C VAL A 188 3.91 8.68 12.31
N GLY A 189 3.61 8.73 11.01
CA GLY A 189 3.87 7.66 10.06
C GLY A 189 2.71 6.67 9.89
N ASP A 190 1.65 6.75 10.69
CA ASP A 190 0.45 5.94 10.47
C ASP A 190 -0.50 6.54 9.45
N ARG A 191 -1.38 5.70 8.92
CA ARG A 191 -2.53 6.16 8.15
C ARG A 191 -3.52 6.88 9.06
N PHE A 192 -3.94 8.07 8.66
CA PHE A 192 -4.98 8.81 9.36
C PHE A 192 -6.35 8.10 9.19
N PRO A 193 -7.12 7.90 10.27
CA PRO A 193 -8.30 7.03 10.24
C PRO A 193 -9.51 7.63 9.50
N ARG A 194 -9.61 8.97 9.38
CA ARG A 194 -10.76 9.65 8.77
C ARG A 194 -10.40 10.20 7.40
N ILE A 195 -10.71 9.45 6.35
CA ILE A 195 -10.35 9.82 4.98
C ILE A 195 -11.20 10.97 4.41
N ASN A 196 -12.41 11.16 4.91
CA ASN A 196 -13.39 12.13 4.40
C ASN A 196 -13.01 13.59 4.69
N VAL A 197 -12.11 13.81 5.65
CA VAL A 197 -11.63 15.15 6.01
C VAL A 197 -10.32 15.51 5.29
N LEU A 198 -9.76 14.61 4.49
CA LEU A 198 -8.46 14.82 3.85
C LEU A 198 -8.59 15.41 2.44
N ASP A 199 -7.62 16.22 2.07
CA ASP A 199 -7.31 16.60 0.69
C ASP A 199 -6.23 15.65 0.15
N SER A 200 -6.45 15.07 -1.04
CA SER A 200 -5.49 14.15 -1.67
C SER A 200 -4.45 14.87 -2.55
N SER A 201 -4.62 16.18 -2.77
CA SER A 201 -3.72 17.02 -3.55
C SER A 201 -2.81 17.89 -2.68
N ARG A 202 -3.22 18.14 -1.43
CA ARG A 202 -2.54 19.02 -0.47
C ARG A 202 -2.36 18.32 0.87
N PHE A 203 -1.45 18.82 1.69
CA PHE A 203 -1.40 18.41 3.10
C PHE A 203 -2.63 18.94 3.81
N THR A 204 -3.28 18.12 4.63
CA THR A 204 -4.40 18.55 5.46
C THR A 204 -3.90 18.88 6.85
N LEU A 205 -4.05 20.14 7.27
CA LEU A 205 -3.72 20.58 8.63
C LEU A 205 -5.00 20.71 9.45
N LEU A 206 -5.16 19.81 10.41
CA LEU A 206 -6.30 19.76 11.31
C LEU A 206 -5.96 20.50 12.61
N HIS A 207 -6.87 21.36 13.07
CA HIS A 207 -6.81 21.96 14.39
C HIS A 207 -8.13 21.76 15.13
N SER A 208 -8.04 21.51 16.44
CA SER A 208 -9.18 21.42 17.35
C SER A 208 -9.36 22.76 18.06
N GLY A 209 -10.57 23.34 18.05
CA GLY A 209 -10.85 24.60 18.73
C GLY A 209 -10.39 25.84 17.96
N PRO A 210 -10.27 27.01 18.64
CA PRO A 210 -9.88 28.26 18.00
C PRO A 210 -8.57 28.12 17.24
N GLU A 211 -8.44 28.81 16.11
CA GLU A 211 -7.21 28.81 15.34
C GLU A 211 -6.03 29.27 16.21
N PRO A 212 -4.93 28.49 16.30
CA PRO A 212 -3.78 28.87 17.10
C PRO A 212 -3.14 30.19 16.62
N PRO A 213 -2.79 31.12 17.53
CA PRO A 213 -2.07 32.32 17.15
C PRO A 213 -0.78 32.00 16.39
N GLY A 214 -0.55 32.71 15.28
CA GLY A 214 0.65 32.53 14.46
C GLY A 214 0.61 31.34 13.51
N LEU A 215 -0.52 30.63 13.37
CA LEU A 215 -0.68 29.52 12.43
C LEU A 215 -0.37 29.94 10.98
N HIS A 216 -1.00 31.02 10.52
CA HIS A 216 -0.77 31.53 9.16
C HIS A 216 0.71 31.87 8.92
N ALA A 217 1.38 32.48 9.90
CA ALA A 217 2.82 32.77 9.81
C ALA A 217 3.70 31.51 9.86
N ALA A 218 3.25 30.43 10.51
CA ALA A 218 3.95 29.14 10.51
C ALA A 218 3.84 28.41 9.16
N ILE A 219 2.68 28.51 8.50
CA ILE A 219 2.47 27.98 7.14
C ILE A 219 3.26 28.80 6.11
N GLY A 220 3.18 30.13 6.23
CA GLY A 220 3.96 31.08 5.44
C GLY A 220 3.91 30.80 3.92
N PRO A 221 5.06 30.59 3.25
CA PRO A 221 5.11 30.43 1.80
C PRO A 221 4.50 29.12 1.28
N HIS A 222 4.09 28.22 2.18
CA HIS A 222 3.55 26.91 1.82
C HIS A 222 2.01 26.89 1.78
N ALA A 223 1.33 28.04 1.84
CA ALA A 223 -0.13 28.12 1.91
C ALA A 223 -0.87 27.32 0.81
N GLU A 224 -0.35 27.33 -0.42
CA GLU A 224 -0.93 26.56 -1.54
C GLU A 224 -0.81 25.04 -1.38
N LEU A 225 0.09 24.57 -0.51
CA LEU A 225 0.32 23.16 -0.23
C LEU A 225 -0.47 22.65 0.98
N ILE A 226 -1.06 23.55 1.77
CA ILE A 226 -1.72 23.24 3.04
C ILE A 226 -3.20 23.61 2.97
N ASP A 227 -4.06 22.61 3.18
CA ASP A 227 -5.48 22.78 3.38
C ASP A 227 -5.78 22.77 4.89
N VAL A 228 -6.04 23.96 5.45
CA VAL A 228 -6.34 24.12 6.88
C VAL A 228 -7.81 23.81 7.14
N ARG A 229 -8.09 22.91 8.07
CA ARG A 229 -9.46 22.50 8.42
C ARG A 229 -9.66 22.45 9.93
N HIS A 230 -10.82 22.93 10.36
CA HIS A 230 -11.26 22.80 11.74
C HIS A 230 -11.83 21.39 11.99
N ASP A 231 -11.29 20.67 12.97
CA ASP A 231 -11.72 19.32 13.31
C ASP A 231 -12.90 19.34 14.29
N THR A 232 -14.12 19.38 13.75
CA THR A 232 -15.36 19.40 14.53
C THR A 232 -15.65 18.11 15.30
N ALA A 233 -14.99 17.00 14.94
CA ALA A 233 -15.24 15.71 15.54
C ALA A 233 -14.33 15.41 16.75
N GLN A 234 -13.36 16.29 17.05
CA GLN A 234 -12.33 16.13 18.08
C GLN A 234 -11.81 14.69 18.17
N ALA A 235 -10.84 14.32 17.33
CA ALA A 235 -10.26 12.97 17.35
C ALA A 235 -9.48 12.61 18.65
N GLY A 236 -9.63 13.39 19.73
CA GLY A 236 -8.98 13.19 21.03
C GLY A 236 -7.58 13.80 21.12
N TYR A 237 -7.23 14.69 20.17
CA TYR A 237 -5.91 15.30 20.01
C TYR A 237 -5.99 16.79 20.38
N GLY A 238 -5.10 17.22 21.28
CA GLY A 238 -5.08 18.57 21.84
C GLY A 238 -4.31 19.58 20.99
N GLY A 239 -3.46 19.12 20.07
CA GLY A 239 -2.62 19.96 19.21
C GLY A 239 -3.02 19.97 17.73
N LEU A 240 -2.10 20.43 16.89
CA LEU A 240 -2.23 20.40 15.44
C LEU A 240 -1.89 19.00 14.90
N THR A 241 -2.66 18.54 13.91
CA THR A 241 -2.36 17.28 13.20
C THR A 241 -2.16 17.57 11.72
N LEU A 242 -0.97 17.27 11.21
CA LEU A 242 -0.64 17.43 9.80
C LEU A 242 -0.69 16.06 9.11
N VAL A 243 -1.51 15.94 8.08
CA VAL A 243 -1.66 14.73 7.28
C VAL A 243 -1.19 14.98 5.86
N ARG A 244 -0.36 14.08 5.32
CA ARG A 244 0.16 14.14 3.95
C ARG A 244 -0.94 13.90 2.91
N PRO A 245 -0.71 14.28 1.63
CA PRO A 245 -1.64 14.00 0.53
C PRO A 245 -1.92 12.50 0.36
N ASP A 246 -0.97 11.64 0.73
CA ASP A 246 -1.13 10.18 0.71
C ASP A 246 -1.88 9.59 1.92
N GLY A 247 -2.36 10.45 2.83
CA GLY A 247 -3.18 10.10 3.98
C GLY A 247 -2.42 9.63 5.21
N TYR A 248 -1.10 9.83 5.26
CA TYR A 248 -0.26 9.47 6.41
C TYR A 248 0.04 10.66 7.30
N VAL A 249 0.03 10.43 8.62
CA VAL A 249 0.30 11.45 9.64
C VAL A 249 1.76 11.89 9.54
N ALA A 250 1.99 13.16 9.24
CA ALA A 250 3.29 13.81 9.25
C ALA A 250 3.65 14.38 10.62
N LEU A 251 2.68 15.00 11.29
CA LEU A 251 2.78 15.52 12.66
C LEU A 251 1.49 15.22 13.41
N LEU A 252 1.60 14.94 14.70
CA LEU A 252 0.48 14.66 15.59
C LEU A 252 0.66 15.46 16.87
N ASP A 253 -0.43 16.07 17.36
CA ASP A 253 -0.44 16.89 18.57
C ASP A 253 0.67 17.95 18.63
N CYS A 254 1.05 18.49 17.46
CA CYS A 254 2.17 19.42 17.37
C CYS A 254 1.76 20.87 17.67
N ASN A 255 2.75 21.70 17.96
CA ASN A 255 2.57 23.15 18.06
C ASN A 255 3.00 23.86 16.76
N VAL A 256 2.71 25.17 16.68
CA VAL A 256 3.01 26.00 15.49
C VAL A 256 4.51 26.07 15.13
N HIS A 257 5.41 25.91 16.10
CA HIS A 257 6.86 25.94 15.86
C HIS A 257 7.31 24.63 15.19
N GLU A 258 6.85 23.49 15.71
CA GLU A 258 7.12 22.17 15.12
C GLU A 258 6.54 22.04 13.71
N LEU A 259 5.36 22.62 13.47
CA LEU A 259 4.79 22.73 12.14
C LEU A 259 5.72 23.53 11.20
N ARG A 260 6.12 24.74 11.59
CA ARG A 260 7.02 25.59 10.79
C ARG A 260 8.31 24.85 10.45
N ASP A 261 8.91 24.22 11.44
CA ASP A 261 10.16 23.46 11.29
C ASP A 261 10.01 22.28 10.33
N TYR A 262 8.89 21.55 10.42
CA TYR A 262 8.60 20.46 9.49
C TYR A 262 8.43 20.95 8.06
N LEU A 263 7.66 22.02 7.86
CA LEU A 263 7.42 22.60 6.54
C LEU A 263 8.73 23.13 5.93
N GLY A 264 9.52 23.88 6.72
CA GLY A 264 10.82 24.41 6.27
C GLY A 264 11.82 23.33 5.88
N ARG A 265 11.83 22.18 6.58
CA ARG A 265 12.68 21.04 6.20
C ARG A 265 12.15 20.28 4.99
N THR A 266 10.84 20.05 4.92
CA THR A 266 10.22 19.20 3.89
C THR A 266 10.15 19.91 2.53
N PHE A 267 9.91 21.22 2.56
CA PHE A 267 9.72 22.06 1.38
C PHE A 267 10.84 23.10 1.24
N ALA A 268 12.03 22.78 1.74
CA ALA A 268 13.22 23.57 1.46
C ALA A 268 13.39 23.65 -0.06
N ARG A 269 13.41 24.87 -0.61
CA ARG A 269 13.67 25.05 -2.03
C ARG A 269 15.10 24.61 -2.33
N PRO A 270 15.33 23.86 -3.41
CA PRO A 270 16.69 23.51 -3.83
C PRO A 270 17.49 24.80 -4.11
N ALA A 271 18.80 24.77 -3.82
CA ALA A 271 19.68 25.88 -4.14
C ALA A 271 19.60 26.16 -5.65
N ALA A 272 19.59 27.45 -6.03
CA ALA A 272 19.54 27.86 -7.42
C ALA A 272 20.82 27.37 -8.14
N GLY A 273 20.72 26.24 -8.86
CA GLY A 273 21.84 25.66 -9.61
C GLY A 273 21.71 24.17 -9.93
N ASP A 274 20.97 23.38 -9.15
CA ASP A 274 21.02 21.90 -9.26
C ASP A 274 20.08 21.27 -10.31
N TYR A 275 19.40 22.10 -11.09
CA TYR A 275 18.55 21.67 -12.20
C TYR A 275 18.87 22.47 -13.48
N THR A 276 20.11 22.42 -13.94
CA THR A 276 20.35 22.60 -15.37
C THR A 276 19.76 21.39 -16.09
N ALA A 277 18.57 21.57 -16.67
CA ALA A 277 18.12 20.73 -17.76
C ALA A 277 19.27 20.65 -18.78
N ALA A 278 19.75 19.45 -19.07
CA ALA A 278 20.64 19.22 -20.20
C ALA A 278 19.88 19.66 -21.46
N THR A 279 20.11 20.91 -21.86
CA THR A 279 19.64 21.48 -23.10
C THR A 279 20.72 21.20 -24.14
N GLY A 280 20.32 20.62 -25.27
CA GLY A 280 21.11 20.56 -26.49
C GLY A 280 22.00 19.32 -26.64
N HIS A 281 21.45 18.27 -27.24
CA HIS A 281 22.20 17.58 -28.29
C HIS A 281 21.55 18.00 -29.60
N ASP A 282 22.10 19.05 -30.19
CA ASP A 282 21.92 19.36 -31.61
C ASP A 282 23.21 18.94 -32.31
N SER A 283 23.04 18.21 -33.42
CA SER A 283 24.04 17.70 -34.40
C SER A 283 24.65 16.33 -34.10
#